data_AF-A0A1Y6CLJ6-F1
#
_entry.id   AF-A0A1Y6CLJ6-F1
#
_cell.length_a   1.000
_cell.length_b   1.000
_cell.length_c   1.000
_cell.angle_alpha   90.00
_cell.angle_beta   90.00
_cell.angle_gamma   90.00
#
_symmetry.space_group_name_H-M   'P 1'
#
loop_
_entity.id
_entity.type
_entity.pdbx_description
1 polymer ?
#
loop_
_entity_poly.entity_id
_entity_poly.type
_entity_poly.pdbx_seq_one_letter_code
_entity_poly.pdbx_strand_id
1 'polypeptide(L)'
;MTKSYFASLNYSLANEDASVETQVLPLEQGHVAVVAGSGSRAIPLLSRKPQILSCYDVSQEQLYLCELRVEAVRTLDYADYLEFLGYEPCPPNKRMRLFSRLSLSSDAKAYLHQLFEQHGWHSILYEGRWEKFMLTMNKVVRKFVGSAADELFEQNDLADQQRFIESSFPQNRFRAAVFLLGNSLFYNSILYRGSFPEKNIPDSYYRFYLKVFQRLFSEHYARQNFYLNLLFLGRIGFPCARPPEAQESVYSLAQNTLKDCEVRYKLGCMISQASKIDKPLDYVSLSNVPSYLKPPMEQSFLQALKAGLSEHATVIFRSYIRIPFRLDTQGFECRTQTYQSLLREEQTQMYFIDIYKRLGS
;
A
#
# COMPACT_ATOMS: atom_id res chain seq x y z
N MET A 1 1.46 -29.10 -19.82
CA MET A 1 0.64 -28.66 -18.67
C MET A 1 0.59 -27.14 -18.68
N THR A 2 -0.61 -26.59 -18.70
CA THR A 2 -0.93 -25.23 -19.16
C THR A 2 -0.65 -24.14 -18.13
N LYS A 3 0.37 -23.32 -18.42
CA LYS A 3 0.64 -21.88 -18.19
C LYS A 3 -0.24 -20.96 -17.30
N SER A 4 -1.25 -21.41 -16.55
CA SER A 4 -2.13 -20.54 -15.73
C SER A 4 -2.06 -20.77 -14.21
N TYR A 5 -1.06 -21.50 -13.71
CA TYR A 5 -1.07 -22.01 -12.33
C TYR A 5 -0.09 -21.33 -11.36
N PHE A 6 0.71 -20.36 -11.81
CA PHE A 6 1.48 -19.51 -10.89
C PHE A 6 0.62 -18.30 -10.53
N ALA A 7 0.34 -18.17 -9.23
CA ALA A 7 -0.60 -17.21 -8.68
C ALA A 7 -0.31 -15.78 -9.16
N SER A 8 -1.37 -15.08 -9.57
CA SER A 8 -1.25 -13.67 -9.94
C SER A 8 -0.99 -12.83 -8.68
N LEU A 9 0.06 -12.00 -8.72
CA LEU A 9 0.33 -11.00 -7.70
C LEU A 9 -0.89 -10.10 -7.50
N ASN A 10 -1.33 -9.90 -6.25
CA ASN A 10 -2.41 -8.93 -5.98
C ASN A 10 -1.93 -7.49 -6.20
N TYR A 11 -0.70 -7.24 -5.80
CA TYR A 11 -0.03 -5.95 -5.74
C TYR A 11 1.46 -6.18 -6.00
N SER A 12 2.10 -5.24 -6.67
CA SER A 12 3.56 -5.20 -6.87
C SER A 12 4.17 -3.85 -6.52
N LEU A 13 3.34 -2.84 -6.29
CA LEU A 13 3.62 -1.50 -5.79
C LEU A 13 2.85 -1.26 -4.47
N ALA A 14 3.06 -0.11 -3.83
CA ALA A 14 2.17 0.40 -2.80
C ALA A 14 0.77 0.67 -3.38
N ASN A 15 -0.27 0.05 -2.82
CA ASN A 15 -1.66 0.42 -3.08
C ASN A 15 -2.22 1.40 -2.03
N GLU A 16 -1.46 1.67 -0.97
CA GLU A 16 -1.83 2.52 0.18
C GLU A 16 -0.62 3.39 0.55
N ASP A 17 -0.85 4.62 1.03
CA ASP A 17 0.24 5.48 1.49
C ASP A 17 0.73 5.09 2.89
N ALA A 18 1.88 4.42 2.95
CA ALA A 18 2.51 3.95 4.19
C ALA A 18 3.06 5.07 5.09
N SER A 19 3.00 6.34 4.65
CA SER A 19 3.49 7.47 5.44
C SER A 19 2.73 7.59 6.77
N VAL A 20 1.43 7.30 6.77
CA VAL A 20 0.59 7.36 7.96
C VAL A 20 1.05 6.34 9.00
N GLU A 21 1.19 5.07 8.62
CA GLU A 21 1.69 4.05 9.54
C GLU A 21 3.05 4.42 10.13
N THR A 22 3.96 4.85 9.26
CA THR A 22 5.33 5.19 9.64
C THR A 22 5.39 6.34 10.64
N GLN A 23 4.53 7.35 10.48
CA GLN A 23 4.47 8.51 11.38
C GLN A 23 3.75 8.20 12.69
N VAL A 24 2.78 7.28 12.69
CA VAL A 24 2.09 6.82 13.93
C VAL A 24 2.99 5.87 14.74
N LEU A 25 3.86 5.10 14.08
CA LEU A 25 4.79 4.18 14.74
C LEU A 25 5.86 4.95 15.54
N PRO A 26 5.95 4.79 16.88
CA PRO A 26 7.03 5.37 17.65
C PRO A 26 8.39 4.79 17.24
N LEU A 27 9.48 5.50 17.57
CA LEU A 27 10.83 4.98 17.34
C LEU A 27 11.13 3.79 18.25
N GLU A 28 12.00 2.90 17.77
CA GLU A 28 12.71 1.88 18.55
C GLU A 28 11.77 0.91 19.30
N GLN A 29 10.66 0.54 18.65
CA GLN A 29 9.72 -0.45 19.19
C GLN A 29 10.30 -1.88 19.21
N GLY A 30 9.86 -2.69 20.16
CA GLY A 30 10.37 -4.04 20.36
C GLY A 30 9.87 -5.03 19.31
N HIS A 31 8.59 -4.99 18.94
CA HIS A 31 8.04 -5.86 17.91
C HIS A 31 6.91 -5.19 17.14
N VAL A 32 7.10 -5.05 15.83
CA VAL A 32 6.15 -4.46 14.90
C VAL A 32 5.62 -5.54 13.97
N ALA A 33 4.32 -5.57 13.73
CA ALA A 33 3.70 -6.43 12.73
C ALA A 33 2.96 -5.64 11.66
N VAL A 34 3.01 -6.16 10.43
CA VAL A 34 2.41 -5.52 9.25
C VAL A 34 1.83 -6.57 8.32
N VAL A 35 0.70 -6.26 7.69
CA VAL A 35 0.23 -7.02 6.53
C VAL A 35 1.13 -6.71 5.34
N ALA A 36 1.86 -7.71 4.83
CA ALA A 36 2.97 -7.50 3.91
C ALA A 36 2.52 -6.83 2.60
N GLY A 37 1.46 -7.31 1.97
CA GLY A 37 1.12 -6.91 0.59
C GLY A 37 2.34 -7.12 -0.31
N SER A 38 2.67 -6.13 -1.14
CA SER A 38 3.88 -6.19 -1.97
C SER A 38 5.20 -6.06 -1.19
N GLY A 39 5.15 -5.83 0.13
CA GLY A 39 6.29 -5.45 0.99
C GLY A 39 6.55 -3.95 1.05
N SER A 40 5.93 -3.17 0.17
CA SER A 40 6.12 -1.71 0.06
C SER A 40 5.80 -0.95 1.36
N ARG A 41 4.88 -1.46 2.16
CA ARG A 41 4.50 -0.87 3.45
C ARG A 41 5.37 -1.33 4.61
N ALA A 42 6.10 -2.44 4.44
CA ALA A 42 7.00 -2.96 5.46
C ALA A 42 8.30 -2.14 5.50
N ILE A 43 8.83 -1.75 4.33
CA ILE A 43 10.09 -1.00 4.22
C ILE A 43 10.08 0.32 5.03
N PRO A 44 9.05 1.18 4.93
CA PRO A 44 9.00 2.41 5.71
C PRO A 44 8.97 2.20 7.22
N LEU A 45 8.40 1.09 7.71
CA LEU A 45 8.38 0.80 9.16
C LEU A 45 9.78 0.51 9.69
N LEU A 46 10.69 -0.04 8.88
CA LEU A 46 12.08 -0.24 9.26
C LEU A 46 12.79 1.09 9.56
N SER A 47 12.38 2.20 8.94
CA SER A 47 12.94 3.52 9.24
C SER A 47 12.71 3.98 10.69
N ARG A 48 11.79 3.31 11.40
CA ARG A 48 11.47 3.54 12.81
C ARG A 48 12.23 2.62 13.76
N LYS A 49 13.20 1.84 13.24
CA LYS A 49 14.12 0.98 14.00
C LYS A 49 13.45 -0.08 14.90
N PRO A 50 12.47 -0.86 14.42
CA PRO A 50 11.97 -1.97 15.22
C PRO A 50 13.06 -3.02 15.48
N GLN A 51 13.05 -3.68 16.65
CA GLN A 51 13.93 -4.83 16.88
C GLN A 51 13.48 -6.05 16.06
N ILE A 52 12.16 -6.24 15.93
CA ILE A 52 11.55 -7.32 15.15
C ILE A 52 10.47 -6.74 14.25
N LEU A 53 10.50 -7.09 12.96
CA LEU A 53 9.43 -6.81 12.00
C LEU A 53 8.82 -8.14 11.52
N SER A 54 7.58 -8.40 11.90
CA SER A 54 6.82 -9.56 11.41
C SER A 54 5.87 -9.18 10.27
N CYS A 55 6.15 -9.68 9.08
CA CYS A 55 5.35 -9.50 7.88
C CYS A 55 4.37 -10.68 7.71
N TYR A 56 3.08 -10.41 7.77
CA TYR A 56 2.02 -11.40 7.60
C TYR A 56 1.32 -11.22 6.26
N ASP A 57 1.05 -12.32 5.54
CA ASP A 57 0.17 -12.28 4.37
C ASP A 57 -0.49 -13.64 4.15
N VAL A 58 -1.68 -13.64 3.56
CA VAL A 58 -2.39 -14.88 3.19
C VAL A 58 -1.90 -15.44 1.86
N SER A 59 -1.17 -14.65 1.05
CA SER A 59 -0.53 -15.07 -0.19
C SER A 59 0.96 -15.29 0.04
N GLN A 60 1.41 -16.49 -0.29
CA GLN A 60 2.83 -16.85 -0.23
C GLN A 60 3.66 -16.01 -1.21
N GLU A 61 3.11 -15.71 -2.37
CA GLU A 61 3.75 -14.91 -3.41
C GLU A 61 3.97 -13.46 -2.98
N GLN A 62 3.05 -12.92 -2.16
CA GLN A 62 3.22 -11.60 -1.56
C GLN A 62 4.32 -11.58 -0.49
N LEU A 63 4.45 -12.66 0.29
CA LEU A 63 5.59 -12.80 1.20
C LEU A 63 6.91 -12.90 0.44
N TYR A 64 6.96 -13.59 -0.70
CA TYR A 64 8.16 -13.62 -1.55
C TYR A 64 8.51 -12.23 -2.11
N LEU A 65 7.53 -11.42 -2.52
CA LEU A 65 7.80 -10.03 -2.90
C LEU A 65 8.25 -9.15 -1.73
N CYS A 66 7.71 -9.38 -0.53
CA CYS A 66 8.16 -8.69 0.66
C CYS A 66 9.62 -9.03 0.98
N GLU A 67 9.98 -10.32 0.89
CA GLU A 67 11.35 -10.79 1.06
C GLU A 67 12.28 -10.18 0.01
N LEU A 68 11.85 -10.13 -1.25
CA LEU A 68 12.60 -9.47 -2.33
C LEU A 68 12.97 -8.03 -1.98
N ARG A 69 12.00 -7.25 -1.49
CA ARG A 69 12.23 -5.84 -1.13
C ARG A 69 13.16 -5.70 0.06
N VAL A 70 12.95 -6.49 1.11
CA VAL A 70 13.79 -6.45 2.32
C VAL A 70 15.24 -6.78 1.96
N GLU A 71 15.47 -7.84 1.18
CA GLU A 71 16.82 -8.23 0.78
C GLU A 71 17.45 -7.27 -0.23
N ALA A 72 16.65 -6.61 -1.08
CA ALA A 72 17.12 -5.54 -1.95
C ALA A 72 17.58 -4.31 -1.14
N VAL A 73 16.83 -3.88 -0.11
CA VAL A 73 17.25 -2.81 0.80
C VAL A 73 18.51 -3.22 1.58
N ARG A 74 18.60 -4.47 2.02
CA ARG A 74 19.76 -5.00 2.75
C ARG A 74 21.05 -4.99 1.93
N THR A 75 20.97 -5.22 0.62
CA THR A 75 22.13 -5.61 -0.20
C THR A 75 22.56 -4.58 -1.24
N LEU A 76 21.60 -3.85 -1.82
CA LEU A 76 21.86 -2.91 -2.91
C LEU A 76 22.23 -1.54 -2.34
N ASP A 77 22.81 -0.66 -3.15
CA ASP A 77 22.80 0.77 -2.83
C ASP A 77 21.48 1.41 -3.31
N TYR A 78 21.24 2.67 -2.95
CA TYR A 78 19.98 3.34 -3.25
C TYR A 78 19.69 3.43 -4.75
N ALA A 79 20.71 3.68 -5.58
CA ALA A 79 20.54 3.78 -7.03
C ALA A 79 20.20 2.41 -7.64
N ASP A 80 20.97 1.38 -7.30
CA ASP A 80 20.72 0.00 -7.72
C ASP A 80 19.35 -0.49 -7.23
N TYR A 81 18.91 -0.10 -6.03
CA TYR A 81 17.59 -0.43 -5.48
C TYR A 81 16.45 0.16 -6.33
N LEU A 82 16.51 1.46 -6.66
CA LEU A 82 15.50 2.12 -7.48
C LEU A 82 15.42 1.51 -8.88
N GLU A 83 16.56 1.24 -9.50
CA GLU A 83 16.68 0.58 -10.79
C GLU A 83 16.14 -0.86 -10.77
N PHE A 84 16.51 -1.62 -9.74
CA PHE A 84 16.11 -3.01 -9.57
C PHE A 84 14.60 -3.15 -9.48
N LEU A 85 13.97 -2.38 -8.58
CA LEU A 85 12.51 -2.38 -8.42
C LEU A 85 11.80 -1.80 -9.63
N GLY A 86 12.42 -0.86 -10.35
CA GLY A 86 11.87 -0.23 -11.56
C GLY A 86 11.27 1.14 -11.36
N TYR A 87 11.67 1.85 -10.31
CA TYR A 87 11.47 3.30 -10.20
C TYR A 87 12.37 4.07 -11.16
N GLU A 88 13.48 3.47 -11.56
CA GLU A 88 14.39 3.97 -12.59
C GLU A 88 14.60 2.93 -13.70
N PRO A 89 14.93 3.35 -14.94
CA PRO A 89 15.25 2.44 -16.03
C PRO A 89 16.40 1.52 -15.68
N CYS A 90 16.24 0.22 -15.93
CA CYS A 90 17.31 -0.75 -15.68
C CYS A 90 17.29 -1.87 -16.72
N PRO A 91 18.41 -2.08 -17.44
CA PRO A 91 18.53 -3.14 -18.44
C PRO A 91 18.32 -4.54 -17.84
N PRO A 92 17.70 -5.48 -18.58
CA PRO A 92 17.49 -6.86 -18.14
C PRO A 92 18.73 -7.53 -17.52
N ASN A 93 19.89 -7.40 -18.16
CA ASN A 93 21.14 -8.00 -17.69
C ASN A 93 21.62 -7.41 -16.36
N LYS A 94 21.41 -6.10 -16.13
CA LYS A 94 21.73 -5.46 -14.84
C LYS A 94 20.78 -5.97 -13.78
N ARG A 95 19.47 -6.01 -14.03
CA ARG A 95 18.48 -6.54 -13.07
C ARG A 95 18.77 -7.98 -12.67
N MET A 96 19.14 -8.84 -13.62
CA MET A 96 19.55 -10.23 -13.35
C MET A 96 20.77 -10.31 -12.43
N ARG A 97 21.80 -9.49 -12.68
CA ARG A 97 22.98 -9.39 -11.81
C ARG A 97 22.62 -8.91 -10.41
N LEU A 98 21.77 -7.88 -10.29
CA LEU A 98 21.30 -7.38 -8.99
C LEU A 98 20.51 -8.45 -8.23
N PHE A 99 19.60 -9.15 -8.90
CA PHE A 99 18.85 -10.27 -8.31
C PHE A 99 19.77 -11.36 -7.76
N SER A 100 20.84 -11.72 -8.50
CA SER A 100 21.78 -12.77 -8.05
C SER A 100 22.55 -12.42 -6.76
N ARG A 101 22.61 -11.15 -6.38
CA ARG A 101 23.24 -10.68 -5.13
C ARG A 101 22.34 -10.87 -3.91
N LEU A 102 21.03 -11.01 -4.10
CA LEU A 102 20.06 -11.04 -3.00
C LEU A 102 20.08 -12.39 -2.26
N SER A 103 20.06 -12.33 -0.93
CA SER A 103 20.08 -13.51 -0.06
C SER A 103 18.67 -14.00 0.26
N LEU A 104 17.96 -14.44 -0.78
CA LEU A 104 16.58 -14.94 -0.68
C LEU A 104 16.54 -16.41 -0.24
N SER A 105 15.46 -16.79 0.46
CA SER A 105 15.08 -18.17 0.72
C SER A 105 14.95 -18.96 -0.59
N SER A 106 15.20 -20.27 -0.55
CA SER A 106 15.20 -21.12 -1.75
C SER A 106 13.90 -21.03 -2.54
N ASP A 107 12.75 -21.06 -1.85
CA ASP A 107 11.44 -21.02 -2.48
C ASP A 107 11.14 -19.63 -3.08
N ALA A 108 11.46 -18.55 -2.35
CA ALA A 108 11.31 -17.20 -2.87
C ALA A 108 12.19 -16.98 -4.09
N LYS A 109 13.46 -17.42 -4.04
CA LYS A 109 14.41 -17.32 -5.15
C LYS A 109 13.90 -18.05 -6.39
N ALA A 110 13.41 -19.27 -6.24
CA ALA A 110 12.89 -20.05 -7.36
C ALA A 110 11.65 -19.38 -7.99
N TYR A 111 10.68 -18.98 -7.17
CA TYR A 111 9.47 -18.29 -7.63
C TYR A 111 9.81 -16.97 -8.34
N LEU A 112 10.64 -16.13 -7.72
CA LEU A 112 10.98 -14.80 -8.24
C LEU A 112 11.85 -14.90 -9.51
N HIS A 113 12.78 -15.86 -9.58
CA HIS A 113 13.55 -16.11 -10.79
C HIS A 113 12.61 -16.45 -11.95
N GLN A 114 11.68 -17.39 -11.75
CA GLN A 114 10.70 -17.76 -12.77
C GLN A 114 9.82 -16.56 -13.15
N LEU A 115 9.39 -15.75 -12.18
CA LEU A 115 8.60 -14.55 -12.43
C LEU A 115 9.38 -13.53 -13.28
N PHE A 116 10.63 -13.22 -12.94
CA PHE A 116 11.46 -12.31 -13.72
C PHE A 116 11.76 -12.86 -15.12
N GLU A 117 12.06 -14.15 -15.24
CA GLU A 117 12.31 -14.82 -16.53
C GLU A 117 11.10 -14.70 -17.46
N GLN A 118 9.88 -14.91 -16.95
CA GLN A 118 8.64 -14.74 -17.72
C GLN A 118 8.42 -13.30 -18.20
N HIS A 119 8.94 -12.31 -17.47
CA HIS A 119 8.90 -10.89 -17.84
C HIS A 119 10.15 -10.46 -18.61
N GLY A 120 11.01 -11.39 -19.04
CA GLY A 120 12.25 -11.08 -19.75
C GLY A 120 13.20 -10.19 -18.94
N TRP A 121 13.19 -10.36 -17.61
CA TRP A 121 13.95 -9.55 -16.65
C TRP A 121 13.64 -8.04 -16.69
N HIS A 122 12.45 -7.65 -17.15
CA HIS A 122 11.93 -6.29 -16.95
C HIS A 122 11.44 -6.11 -15.49
N SER A 123 11.19 -4.86 -15.10
CA SER A 123 10.61 -4.58 -13.78
C SER A 123 9.23 -5.22 -13.65
N ILE A 124 8.93 -5.71 -12.45
CA ILE A 124 7.62 -6.23 -12.07
C ILE A 124 6.80 -5.21 -11.27
N LEU A 125 7.21 -3.94 -11.19
CA LEU A 125 6.62 -2.91 -10.32
C LEU A 125 5.12 -2.70 -10.57
N TYR A 126 4.65 -2.90 -11.79
CA TYR A 126 3.26 -2.69 -12.21
C TYR A 126 2.53 -3.98 -12.62
N GLU A 127 3.01 -5.15 -12.16
CA GLU A 127 2.49 -6.46 -12.58
C GLU A 127 1.35 -7.02 -11.72
N GLY A 128 1.08 -6.42 -10.56
CA GLY A 128 -0.04 -6.84 -9.71
C GLY A 128 -1.41 -6.50 -10.31
N ARG A 129 -2.44 -7.18 -9.80
CA ARG A 129 -3.84 -7.00 -10.24
C ARG A 129 -4.33 -5.57 -10.03
N TRP A 130 -3.97 -4.96 -8.89
CA TRP A 130 -4.33 -3.58 -8.60
C TRP A 130 -3.68 -2.58 -9.57
N GLU A 131 -2.40 -2.76 -9.91
CA GLU A 131 -1.68 -1.89 -10.84
C GLU A 131 -2.25 -2.03 -12.26
N LYS A 132 -2.56 -3.26 -12.70
CA LYS A 132 -3.24 -3.50 -13.99
C LYS A 132 -4.62 -2.84 -14.05
N PHE A 133 -5.34 -2.82 -12.93
CA PHE A 133 -6.58 -2.05 -12.84
C PHE A 133 -6.32 -0.54 -12.93
N MET A 134 -5.34 -0.01 -12.19
CA MET A 134 -4.98 1.42 -12.26
C MET A 134 -4.56 1.84 -13.66
N LEU A 135 -3.82 1.01 -14.41
CA LEU A 135 -3.50 1.22 -15.81
C LEU A 135 -4.73 1.24 -16.72
N THR A 136 -5.77 0.46 -16.40
CA THR A 136 -7.04 0.49 -17.12
C THR A 136 -7.79 1.78 -16.83
N MET A 137 -7.86 2.18 -15.56
CA MET A 137 -8.42 3.47 -15.12
C MET A 137 -7.72 4.63 -15.83
N ASN A 138 -6.40 4.57 -15.93
CA ASN A 138 -5.59 5.57 -16.62
C ASN A 138 -6.00 5.78 -18.06
N LYS A 139 -6.13 4.69 -18.84
CA LYS A 139 -6.57 4.76 -20.24
C LYS A 139 -7.94 5.43 -20.38
N VAL A 140 -8.87 5.13 -19.46
CA VAL A 140 -10.20 5.75 -19.44
C VAL A 140 -10.08 7.23 -19.09
N VAL A 141 -9.42 7.58 -17.99
CA VAL A 141 -9.26 8.98 -17.57
C VAL A 141 -8.61 9.81 -18.67
N ARG A 142 -7.47 9.37 -19.24
CA ARG A 142 -6.79 10.08 -20.33
C ARG A 142 -7.66 10.24 -21.57
N LYS A 143 -8.48 9.24 -21.92
CA LYS A 143 -9.42 9.35 -23.04
C LYS A 143 -10.46 10.46 -22.83
N PHE A 144 -10.88 10.70 -21.59
CA PHE A 144 -11.87 11.73 -21.27
C PHE A 144 -11.24 13.12 -21.10
N VAL A 145 -10.08 13.23 -20.43
CA VAL A 145 -9.48 14.53 -20.11
C VAL A 145 -8.44 15.02 -21.11
N GLY A 146 -7.90 14.15 -21.98
CA GLY A 146 -6.94 14.55 -23.01
C GLY A 146 -5.61 15.07 -22.44
N SER A 147 -5.06 16.12 -23.05
CA SER A 147 -3.80 16.76 -22.63
C SER A 147 -3.84 17.31 -21.20
N ALA A 148 -5.04 17.62 -20.68
CA ALA A 148 -5.20 18.06 -19.31
C ALA A 148 -4.71 17.03 -18.27
N ALA A 149 -4.57 15.75 -18.66
CA ALA A 149 -3.92 14.75 -17.83
C ALA A 149 -2.44 15.03 -17.59
N ASP A 150 -1.72 15.55 -18.59
CA ASP A 150 -0.31 15.88 -18.50
C ASP A 150 -0.12 17.29 -17.93
N GLU A 151 -0.93 18.25 -18.38
CA GLU A 151 -0.92 19.64 -17.88
C GLU A 151 -1.13 19.73 -16.36
N LEU A 152 -1.90 18.80 -15.77
CA LEU A 152 -2.08 18.69 -14.31
C LEU A 152 -0.74 18.53 -13.55
N PHE A 153 0.25 17.88 -14.17
CA PHE A 153 1.56 17.61 -13.56
C PHE A 153 2.62 18.67 -13.92
N GLU A 154 2.27 19.60 -14.81
CA GLU A 154 3.13 20.70 -15.27
C GLU A 154 2.94 21.98 -14.44
N GLN A 155 1.97 22.01 -13.53
CA GLN A 155 1.71 23.13 -12.63
C GLN A 155 2.89 23.34 -11.66
N ASN A 156 3.19 24.58 -11.27
CA ASN A 156 4.37 24.87 -10.44
C ASN A 156 4.16 24.50 -8.96
N ASP A 157 2.94 24.68 -8.46
CA ASP A 157 2.55 24.40 -7.08
C ASP A 157 1.06 24.05 -6.95
N LEU A 158 0.61 23.83 -5.71
CA LEU A 158 -0.79 23.51 -5.41
C LEU A 158 -1.76 24.65 -5.77
N ALA A 159 -1.34 25.91 -5.64
CA ALA A 159 -2.22 27.06 -5.91
C ALA A 159 -2.42 27.24 -7.43
N ASP A 160 -1.36 27.06 -8.23
CA ASP A 160 -1.45 26.97 -9.69
C ASP A 160 -2.33 25.79 -10.12
N GLN A 161 -2.15 24.63 -9.49
CA GLN A 161 -3.00 23.46 -9.74
C GLN A 161 -4.47 23.75 -9.45
N GLN A 162 -4.81 24.36 -8.31
CA GLN A 162 -6.19 24.72 -7.98
C GLN A 162 -6.80 25.64 -9.05
N ARG A 163 -6.06 26.68 -9.49
CA ARG A 163 -6.49 27.57 -10.58
C ARG A 163 -6.71 26.81 -11.88
N PHE A 164 -5.82 25.89 -12.24
CA PHE A 164 -5.98 25.04 -13.42
C PHE A 164 -7.22 24.15 -13.32
N ILE A 165 -7.44 23.51 -12.18
CA ILE A 165 -8.59 22.65 -11.89
C ILE A 165 -9.92 23.42 -12.00
N GLU A 166 -9.94 24.68 -11.59
CA GLU A 166 -11.12 25.55 -11.65
C GLU A 166 -11.40 26.13 -13.04
N SER A 167 -10.35 26.55 -13.75
CA SER A 167 -10.48 27.33 -14.99
C SER A 167 -10.41 26.51 -16.28
N SER A 168 -9.59 25.46 -16.30
CA SER A 168 -9.13 24.83 -17.55
C SER A 168 -9.32 23.31 -17.57
N PHE A 169 -9.23 22.64 -16.42
CA PHE A 169 -9.39 21.19 -16.35
C PHE A 169 -10.80 20.78 -16.79
N PRO A 170 -10.96 19.75 -17.64
CA PRO A 170 -12.26 19.34 -18.18
C PRO A 170 -13.12 18.57 -17.16
N GLN A 171 -13.58 19.27 -16.12
CA GLN A 171 -14.33 18.75 -14.97
C GLN A 171 -15.50 17.85 -15.36
N ASN A 172 -16.31 18.26 -16.34
CA ASN A 172 -17.48 17.48 -16.76
C ASN A 172 -17.08 16.17 -17.46
N ARG A 173 -15.97 16.17 -18.22
CA ARG A 173 -15.45 14.95 -18.84
C ARG A 173 -14.84 14.03 -17.79
N PHE A 174 -14.12 14.59 -16.82
CA PHE A 174 -13.61 13.82 -15.68
C PHE A 174 -14.73 13.18 -14.86
N ARG A 175 -15.80 13.94 -14.54
CA ARG A 175 -17.01 13.39 -13.88
C ARG A 175 -17.64 12.25 -14.67
N ALA A 176 -17.71 12.37 -15.99
CA ALA A 176 -18.20 11.28 -16.84
C ALA A 176 -17.29 10.04 -16.79
N ALA A 177 -15.96 10.21 -16.74
CA ALA A 177 -15.03 9.11 -16.51
C ALA A 177 -15.27 8.45 -15.15
N VAL A 178 -15.40 9.23 -14.07
CA VAL A 178 -15.70 8.71 -12.73
C VAL A 178 -17.05 8.00 -12.68
N PHE A 179 -18.06 8.47 -13.42
CA PHE A 179 -19.36 7.81 -13.52
C PHE A 179 -19.25 6.45 -14.21
N LEU A 180 -18.51 6.37 -15.33
CA LEU A 180 -18.28 5.11 -16.05
C LEU A 180 -17.52 4.10 -15.18
N LEU A 181 -16.46 4.55 -14.53
CA LEU A 181 -15.60 3.72 -13.70
C LEU A 181 -16.30 3.34 -12.38
N GLY A 182 -17.12 4.24 -11.84
CA GLY A 182 -17.89 4.14 -10.59
C GLY A 182 -19.05 3.14 -10.61
N ASN A 183 -19.27 2.39 -11.70
CA ASN A 183 -20.31 1.38 -11.78
C ASN A 183 -19.77 0.02 -11.24
N SER A 184 -20.51 -0.62 -10.32
CA SER A 184 -20.10 -1.85 -9.62
C SER A 184 -19.77 -3.03 -10.54
N LEU A 185 -20.31 -3.05 -11.77
CA LEU A 185 -19.98 -4.06 -12.79
C LEU A 185 -18.52 -3.98 -13.26
N PHE A 186 -17.91 -2.80 -13.23
CA PHE A 186 -16.51 -2.58 -13.62
C PHE A 186 -15.53 -3.03 -12.53
N TYR A 187 -15.85 -2.79 -11.25
CA TYR A 187 -15.02 -3.20 -10.11
C TYR A 187 -15.04 -4.71 -9.86
N ASN A 188 -16.23 -5.33 -9.94
CA ASN A 188 -16.38 -6.77 -9.69
C ASN A 188 -15.69 -7.64 -10.74
N SER A 189 -15.56 -7.15 -11.98
CA SER A 189 -15.00 -7.91 -13.09
C SER A 189 -13.46 -7.92 -13.16
N ILE A 190 -12.78 -6.92 -12.57
CA ILE A 190 -11.34 -6.71 -12.84
C ILE A 190 -10.42 -6.99 -11.63
N LEU A 191 -10.78 -6.59 -10.40
CA LEU A 191 -9.82 -6.63 -9.28
C LEU A 191 -9.91 -7.88 -8.39
N TYR A 192 -11.11 -8.40 -8.13
CA TYR A 192 -11.33 -9.35 -7.02
C TYR A 192 -12.14 -10.61 -7.35
N ARG A 193 -12.53 -10.85 -8.61
CA ARG A 193 -13.29 -12.06 -9.01
C ARG A 193 -14.47 -12.40 -8.05
N GLY A 194 -15.18 -11.37 -7.57
CA GLY A 194 -16.33 -11.53 -6.67
C GLY A 194 -16.06 -11.39 -5.15
N SER A 195 -14.83 -11.12 -4.70
CA SER A 195 -14.54 -10.90 -3.26
C SER A 195 -14.48 -9.43 -2.84
N PHE A 196 -15.13 -8.53 -3.58
CA PHE A 196 -15.16 -7.11 -3.24
C PHE A 196 -15.97 -6.87 -1.96
N PRO A 197 -15.48 -6.07 -0.99
CA PRO A 197 -16.23 -5.80 0.23
C PRO A 197 -17.61 -5.22 -0.06
N GLU A 198 -18.64 -5.77 0.58
CA GLU A 198 -19.99 -5.21 0.46
C GLU A 198 -20.02 -3.80 1.07
N LYS A 199 -20.31 -2.80 0.25
CA LYS A 199 -20.41 -1.40 0.67
C LYS A 199 -21.43 -1.23 1.78
N ASN A 200 -21.03 -0.61 2.88
CA ASN A 200 -21.95 -0.20 3.96
C ASN A 200 -21.92 1.31 4.25
N ILE A 201 -21.14 2.09 3.49
CA ILE A 201 -21.21 3.55 3.50
C ILE A 201 -22.49 4.05 2.79
N PRO A 202 -23.08 5.18 3.22
CA PRO A 202 -24.30 5.72 2.62
C PRO A 202 -24.10 6.25 1.20
N ASP A 203 -22.91 6.77 0.87
CA ASP A 203 -22.61 7.33 -0.44
C ASP A 203 -22.68 6.26 -1.55
N SER A 204 -23.14 6.65 -2.74
CA SER A 204 -22.92 5.84 -3.94
C SER A 204 -21.43 5.82 -4.29
N TYR A 205 -20.96 4.80 -5.01
CA TYR A 205 -19.59 4.73 -5.52
C TYR A 205 -19.18 6.03 -6.22
N TYR A 206 -20.01 6.50 -7.15
CA TYR A 206 -19.78 7.76 -7.86
C TYR A 206 -19.59 8.95 -6.92
N ARG A 207 -20.47 9.13 -5.93
CA ARG A 207 -20.37 10.24 -4.97
C ARG A 207 -19.13 10.12 -4.08
N PHE A 208 -18.81 8.91 -3.64
CA PHE A 208 -17.63 8.64 -2.84
C PHE A 208 -16.35 9.04 -3.62
N TYR A 209 -16.16 8.52 -4.83
CA TYR A 209 -14.97 8.83 -5.63
C TYR A 209 -14.89 10.30 -6.01
N LEU A 210 -16.01 10.96 -6.32
CA LEU A 210 -15.99 12.41 -6.59
C LEU A 210 -15.50 13.22 -5.38
N LYS A 211 -15.94 12.88 -4.16
CA LYS A 211 -15.45 13.54 -2.94
C LYS A 211 -13.95 13.32 -2.74
N VAL A 212 -13.48 12.09 -2.98
CA VAL A 212 -12.06 11.75 -2.90
C VAL A 212 -11.24 12.57 -3.90
N PHE A 213 -11.63 12.58 -5.18
CA PHE A 213 -10.90 13.34 -6.20
C PHE A 213 -10.98 14.85 -6.01
N GLN A 214 -12.11 15.38 -5.53
CA GLN A 214 -12.21 16.78 -5.17
C GLN A 214 -11.17 17.14 -4.12
N ARG A 215 -11.04 16.34 -3.06
CA ARG A 215 -10.01 16.53 -2.03
C ARG A 215 -8.60 16.40 -2.60
N LEU A 216 -8.34 15.35 -3.38
CA LEU A 216 -7.03 15.12 -3.99
C LEU A 216 -6.59 16.31 -4.85
N PHE A 217 -7.48 16.89 -5.65
CA PHE A 217 -7.15 18.06 -6.48
C PHE A 217 -7.02 19.35 -5.69
N SER A 218 -7.75 19.52 -4.58
CA SER A 218 -7.72 20.74 -3.78
C SER A 218 -6.63 20.76 -2.72
N GLU A 219 -6.22 19.60 -2.19
CA GLU A 219 -5.34 19.52 -1.01
C GLU A 219 -3.98 18.89 -1.32
N HIS A 220 -3.84 18.14 -2.43
CA HIS A 220 -2.58 17.46 -2.77
C HIS A 220 -2.01 17.94 -4.10
N TYR A 221 -0.72 18.24 -4.11
CA TYR A 221 -0.02 18.58 -5.34
C TYR A 221 0.24 17.32 -6.17
N ALA A 222 -0.42 17.21 -7.33
CA ALA A 222 -0.50 16.00 -8.15
C ALA A 222 0.88 15.47 -8.54
N ARG A 223 1.83 16.36 -8.82
CA ARG A 223 3.20 16.01 -9.19
C ARG A 223 3.93 15.20 -8.12
N GLN A 224 3.58 15.37 -6.84
CA GLN A 224 4.17 14.67 -5.69
C GLN A 224 3.30 13.50 -5.18
N ASN A 225 2.13 13.27 -5.77
CA ASN A 225 1.19 12.27 -5.31
C ASN A 225 1.31 10.99 -6.17
N PHE A 226 1.75 9.88 -5.56
CA PHE A 226 1.98 8.62 -6.29
C PHE A 226 0.68 8.06 -6.88
N TYR A 227 -0.45 8.21 -6.18
CA TYR A 227 -1.74 7.70 -6.60
C TYR A 227 -2.26 8.44 -7.84
N LEU A 228 -2.15 9.78 -7.86
CA LEU A 228 -2.49 10.59 -9.04
C LEU A 228 -1.55 10.32 -10.21
N ASN A 229 -0.25 10.12 -9.96
CA ASN A 229 0.71 9.69 -10.99
C ASN A 229 0.24 8.39 -11.67
N LEU A 230 -0.12 7.36 -10.90
CA LEU A 230 -0.64 6.11 -11.47
C LEU A 230 -1.94 6.33 -12.26
N LEU A 231 -2.87 7.12 -11.71
CA LEU A 231 -4.16 7.33 -12.34
C LEU A 231 -4.07 8.13 -13.65
N PHE A 232 -3.21 9.15 -13.73
CA PHE A 232 -3.15 10.05 -14.90
C PHE A 232 -2.00 9.76 -15.85
N LEU A 233 -0.88 9.21 -15.37
CA LEU A 233 0.31 8.90 -16.16
C LEU A 233 0.52 7.40 -16.37
N GLY A 234 -0.17 6.54 -15.60
CA GLY A 234 -0.01 5.09 -15.66
C GLY A 234 1.29 4.58 -15.04
N ARG A 235 2.08 5.46 -14.41
CA ARG A 235 3.37 5.15 -13.79
C ARG A 235 3.71 6.21 -12.76
N ILE A 236 4.71 5.94 -11.92
CA ILE A 236 5.35 6.97 -11.11
C ILE A 236 6.27 7.77 -12.04
N GLY A 237 5.79 8.92 -12.52
CA GLY A 237 6.47 9.72 -13.53
C GLY A 237 7.53 10.66 -12.98
N PHE A 238 7.48 10.96 -11.68
CA PHE A 238 8.34 11.94 -11.03
C PHE A 238 9.03 11.36 -9.80
N PRO A 239 10.33 11.64 -9.57
CA PRO A 239 11.03 11.25 -8.35
C PRO A 239 10.35 11.73 -7.07
N CYS A 240 9.73 12.91 -7.08
CA CYS A 240 9.02 13.47 -5.94
C CYS A 240 7.67 12.79 -5.64
N ALA A 241 7.17 11.93 -6.53
CA ALA A 241 5.98 11.10 -6.31
C ALA A 241 6.33 9.66 -5.92
N ARG A 242 7.60 9.36 -5.64
CA ARG A 242 7.96 8.02 -5.18
C ARG A 242 7.29 7.74 -3.83
N PRO A 243 6.70 6.54 -3.66
CA PRO A 243 6.13 6.14 -2.37
C PRO A 243 7.23 6.09 -1.30
N PRO A 244 6.87 6.07 0.00
CA PRO A 244 7.83 6.10 1.09
C PRO A 244 8.97 5.06 0.99
N GLU A 245 8.72 3.86 0.46
CA GLU A 245 9.77 2.82 0.28
C GLU A 245 10.91 3.21 -0.67
N ALA A 246 10.68 4.23 -1.50
CA ALA A 246 11.59 4.68 -2.55
C ALA A 246 12.08 6.11 -2.32
N GLN A 247 11.94 6.62 -1.09
CA GLN A 247 12.55 7.87 -0.64
C GLN A 247 13.90 7.58 0.02
N GLU A 248 14.92 8.37 -0.30
CA GLU A 248 16.31 8.12 0.15
C GLU A 248 16.47 8.16 1.67
N SER A 249 15.76 9.07 2.34
CA SER A 249 15.77 9.20 3.80
C SER A 249 15.20 7.96 4.48
N VAL A 250 14.09 7.42 3.97
CA VAL A 250 13.46 6.19 4.46
C VAL A 250 14.35 4.98 4.16
N TYR A 251 14.86 4.89 2.93
CA TYR A 251 15.72 3.81 2.48
C TYR A 251 16.98 3.68 3.34
N SER A 252 17.68 4.80 3.58
CA SER A 252 18.94 4.83 4.33
C SER A 252 18.74 4.37 5.78
N LEU A 253 17.64 4.81 6.41
CA LEU A 253 17.27 4.39 7.76
C LEU A 253 16.89 2.90 7.78
N ALA A 254 16.07 2.45 6.84
CA ALA A 254 15.65 1.05 6.74
C ALA A 254 16.86 0.12 6.53
N GLN A 255 17.77 0.46 5.62
CA GLN A 255 19.00 -0.30 5.38
C GLN A 255 19.87 -0.37 6.64
N ASN A 256 20.03 0.73 7.38
CA ASN A 256 20.79 0.70 8.61
C ASN A 256 20.12 -0.16 9.69
N THR A 257 18.80 -0.07 9.84
CA THR A 257 18.03 -0.89 10.79
C THR A 257 18.12 -2.38 10.47
N LEU A 258 18.14 -2.77 9.19
CA LEU A 258 18.22 -4.17 8.80
C LEU A 258 19.49 -4.88 9.27
N LYS A 259 20.56 -4.16 9.63
CA LYS A 259 21.78 -4.78 10.20
C LYS A 259 21.50 -5.60 11.46
N ASP A 260 20.57 -5.12 12.31
CA ASP A 260 20.29 -5.71 13.62
C ASP A 260 18.80 -6.10 13.79
N CYS A 261 17.92 -5.69 12.88
CA CYS A 261 16.50 -6.03 12.92
C CYS A 261 16.23 -7.45 12.43
N GLU A 262 15.50 -8.23 13.23
CA GLU A 262 14.98 -9.54 12.82
C GLU A 262 13.73 -9.36 11.96
N VAL A 263 13.75 -9.85 10.71
CA VAL A 263 12.57 -9.85 9.84
C VAL A 263 11.97 -11.26 9.77
N ARG A 264 10.69 -11.38 10.08
CA ARG A 264 9.94 -12.65 10.10
C ARG A 264 8.85 -12.64 9.04
N TYR A 265 8.77 -13.67 8.21
CA TYR A 265 7.68 -13.85 7.25
C TYR A 265 6.71 -14.92 7.77
N LYS A 266 5.41 -14.60 7.83
CA LYS A 266 4.39 -15.46 8.41
C LYS A 266 3.21 -15.62 7.44
N LEU A 267 3.05 -16.83 6.90
CA LEU A 267 1.91 -17.17 6.04
C LEU A 267 0.63 -17.30 6.88
N GLY A 268 -0.39 -16.52 6.53
CA GLY A 268 -1.73 -16.55 7.10
C GLY A 268 -2.23 -15.18 7.57
N CYS A 269 -3.44 -15.17 8.13
CA CYS A 269 -4.06 -13.96 8.65
C CYS A 269 -3.53 -13.64 10.05
N MET A 270 -2.90 -12.47 10.21
CA MET A 270 -2.34 -12.00 11.49
C MET A 270 -3.36 -12.05 12.64
N ILE A 271 -4.60 -11.62 12.40
CA ILE A 271 -5.67 -11.63 13.42
C ILE A 271 -5.90 -13.05 13.95
N SER A 272 -5.94 -14.05 13.05
CA SER A 272 -6.14 -15.46 13.43
C SER A 272 -4.94 -16.10 14.12
N GLN A 273 -3.76 -15.49 14.00
CA GLN A 273 -2.50 -15.99 14.56
C GLN A 273 -2.07 -15.22 15.81
N ALA A 274 -2.82 -14.21 16.24
CA ALA A 274 -2.45 -13.32 17.34
C ALA A 274 -2.14 -14.06 18.66
N SER A 275 -2.87 -15.14 18.96
CA SER A 275 -2.67 -15.96 20.16
C SER A 275 -1.41 -16.84 20.12
N LYS A 276 -0.75 -16.95 18.95
CA LYS A 276 0.48 -17.75 18.74
C LYS A 276 1.74 -16.88 18.70
N ILE A 277 1.59 -15.58 18.97
CA ILE A 277 2.70 -14.64 18.97
C ILE A 277 3.58 -14.91 20.19
N ASP A 278 4.86 -15.13 19.94
CA ASP A 278 5.89 -15.47 20.93
C ASP A 278 6.41 -14.24 21.70
N LYS A 279 6.53 -13.10 21.02
CA LYS A 279 6.90 -11.81 21.63
C LYS A 279 5.75 -10.80 21.41
N PRO A 280 5.18 -10.20 22.46
CA PRO A 280 4.08 -9.24 22.31
C PRO A 280 4.38 -8.12 21.31
N LEU A 281 3.36 -7.73 20.53
CA LEU A 281 3.44 -6.67 19.51
C LEU A 281 3.19 -5.30 20.11
N ASP A 282 4.10 -4.35 19.88
CA ASP A 282 3.94 -2.95 20.26
C ASP A 282 3.21 -2.12 19.20
N TYR A 283 3.24 -2.60 17.96
CA TYR A 283 2.59 -1.92 16.85
C TYR A 283 2.08 -2.91 15.79
N VAL A 284 0.89 -2.65 15.26
CA VAL A 284 0.23 -3.50 14.28
C VAL A 284 -0.39 -2.66 13.17
N SER A 285 0.03 -2.88 11.92
CA SER A 285 -0.65 -2.35 10.72
C SER A 285 -1.39 -3.45 9.96
N LEU A 286 -2.71 -3.30 9.85
CA LEU A 286 -3.62 -4.32 9.31
C LEU A 286 -4.02 -4.11 7.85
N SER A 287 -3.59 -3.03 7.18
CA SER A 287 -4.17 -2.66 5.87
C SER A 287 -5.70 -2.54 5.95
N ASN A 288 -6.36 -2.74 4.82
CA ASN A 288 -7.81 -2.90 4.71
C ASN A 288 -8.32 -4.32 5.01
N VAL A 289 -7.55 -5.20 5.67
CA VAL A 289 -7.99 -6.55 6.04
C VAL A 289 -9.34 -6.54 6.79
N PRO A 290 -9.60 -5.62 7.74
CA PRO A 290 -10.89 -5.58 8.43
C PRO A 290 -12.11 -5.43 7.52
N SER A 291 -11.98 -4.78 6.35
CA SER A 291 -13.07 -4.67 5.37
C SER A 291 -13.47 -6.02 4.75
N TYR A 292 -12.68 -7.08 4.89
CA TYR A 292 -12.99 -8.42 4.36
C TYR A 292 -13.50 -9.39 5.42
N LEU A 293 -13.49 -9.00 6.70
CA LEU A 293 -13.97 -9.83 7.78
C LEU A 293 -15.49 -9.94 7.75
N LYS A 294 -15.99 -11.10 8.17
CA LYS A 294 -17.42 -11.33 8.39
C LYS A 294 -17.71 -11.43 9.89
N PRO A 295 -18.95 -11.16 10.33
CA PRO A 295 -19.35 -11.42 11.71
C PRO A 295 -19.15 -12.90 12.09
N PRO A 296 -18.75 -13.21 13.35
CA PRO A 296 -18.51 -12.26 14.45
C PRO A 296 -17.12 -11.62 14.45
N MET A 297 -16.20 -12.08 13.59
CA MET A 297 -14.80 -11.63 13.58
C MET A 297 -14.67 -10.14 13.19
N GLU A 298 -15.54 -9.64 12.31
CA GLU A 298 -15.63 -8.21 11.97
C GLU A 298 -15.81 -7.32 13.21
N GLN A 299 -16.58 -7.78 14.21
CA GLN A 299 -16.82 -7.05 15.45
C GLN A 299 -15.71 -7.26 16.49
N SER A 300 -15.05 -8.42 16.50
CA SER A 300 -14.21 -8.83 17.63
C SER A 300 -12.72 -8.91 17.32
N PHE A 301 -12.26 -8.51 16.13
CA PHE A 301 -10.85 -8.67 15.75
C PHE A 301 -9.87 -7.92 16.67
N LEU A 302 -10.24 -6.78 17.26
CA LEU A 302 -9.41 -6.10 18.26
C LEU A 302 -9.24 -6.95 19.52
N GLN A 303 -10.29 -7.64 19.95
CA GLN A 303 -10.22 -8.58 21.08
C GLN A 303 -9.39 -9.81 20.74
N ALA A 304 -9.50 -10.33 19.51
CA ALA A 304 -8.65 -11.41 19.03
C ALA A 304 -7.17 -11.02 19.01
N LEU A 305 -6.85 -9.79 18.57
CA LEU A 305 -5.48 -9.27 18.56
C LEU A 305 -4.92 -9.06 19.97
N LYS A 306 -5.76 -8.64 20.93
CA LYS A 306 -5.36 -8.29 22.30
C LYS A 306 -4.47 -9.34 22.96
N ALA A 307 -4.69 -10.63 22.68
CA ALA A 307 -3.87 -11.72 23.22
C ALA A 307 -2.38 -11.66 22.83
N GLY A 308 -2.06 -11.06 21.68
CA GLY A 308 -0.70 -10.94 21.16
C GLY A 308 -0.10 -9.53 21.23
N LEU A 309 -0.82 -8.56 21.81
CA LEU A 309 -0.34 -7.18 21.95
C LEU A 309 0.43 -6.97 23.26
N SER A 310 1.37 -6.03 23.29
CA SER A 310 1.88 -5.47 24.54
C SER A 310 0.89 -4.47 25.14
N GLU A 311 1.11 -4.06 26.39
CA GLU A 311 0.41 -2.89 26.94
C GLU A 311 0.75 -1.65 26.13
N HIS A 312 -0.20 -0.75 25.93
CA HIS A 312 0.00 0.47 25.14
C HIS A 312 0.31 0.27 23.66
N ALA A 313 0.21 -0.97 23.15
CA ALA A 313 0.37 -1.27 21.74
C ALA A 313 -0.58 -0.46 20.86
N THR A 314 -0.10 -0.04 19.69
CA THR A 314 -0.90 0.70 18.70
C THR A 314 -1.36 -0.22 17.58
N VAL A 315 -2.64 -0.21 17.27
CA VAL A 315 -3.24 -0.92 16.14
C VAL A 315 -3.78 0.12 15.17
N ILE A 316 -3.27 0.11 13.94
CA ILE A 316 -3.78 0.90 12.83
C ILE A 316 -4.36 -0.02 11.77
N PHE A 317 -5.53 0.35 11.26
CA PHE A 317 -6.13 -0.33 10.14
C PHE A 317 -6.83 0.65 9.21
N ARG A 318 -7.00 0.21 7.98
CA ARG A 318 -7.77 0.90 6.97
C ARG A 318 -9.11 0.19 6.80
N SER A 319 -10.10 0.97 6.41
CA SER A 319 -11.37 0.48 5.92
C SER A 319 -11.59 1.10 4.56
N TYR A 320 -11.92 0.29 3.57
CA TYR A 320 -12.38 0.83 2.31
C TYR A 320 -13.86 1.25 2.43
N ILE A 321 -14.69 0.98 1.44
CA ILE A 321 -16.14 1.27 1.46
C ILE A 321 -16.97 0.38 2.41
N ARG A 322 -16.33 -0.63 3.02
CA ARG A 322 -16.90 -1.46 4.08
C ARG A 322 -16.15 -1.15 5.37
N ILE A 323 -16.78 -0.39 6.25
CA ILE A 323 -16.25 -0.01 7.55
C ILE A 323 -16.76 -1.02 8.59
N PRO A 324 -15.90 -1.65 9.41
CA PRO A 324 -16.34 -2.54 10.48
C PRO A 324 -17.42 -1.88 11.34
N PHE A 325 -18.57 -2.54 11.48
CA PHE A 325 -19.70 -2.03 12.25
C PHE A 325 -19.71 -2.63 13.66
N ARG A 326 -20.08 -1.82 14.67
CA ARG A 326 -20.15 -2.27 16.08
C ARG A 326 -18.86 -2.97 16.55
N LEU A 327 -17.72 -2.39 16.19
CA LEU A 327 -16.41 -2.87 16.61
C LEU A 327 -16.31 -2.85 18.15
N ASP A 328 -15.95 -3.99 18.74
CA ASP A 328 -15.69 -4.11 20.17
C ASP A 328 -14.32 -3.53 20.52
N THR A 329 -14.35 -2.31 21.06
CA THR A 329 -13.16 -1.55 21.45
C THR A 329 -12.84 -1.67 22.94
N GLN A 330 -13.41 -2.65 23.67
CA GLN A 330 -13.14 -2.79 25.11
C GLN A 330 -11.65 -2.98 25.39
N GLY A 331 -11.08 -2.13 26.24
CA GLY A 331 -9.63 -2.13 26.54
C GLY A 331 -8.78 -1.42 25.48
N PHE A 332 -9.38 -0.64 24.58
CA PHE A 332 -8.70 0.21 23.61
C PHE A 332 -9.21 1.66 23.68
N GLU A 333 -8.32 2.60 23.48
CA GLU A 333 -8.62 4.03 23.27
C GLU A 333 -8.54 4.34 21.78
N CYS A 334 -9.58 4.98 21.22
CA CYS A 334 -9.53 5.48 19.85
C CYS A 334 -8.66 6.75 19.79
N ARG A 335 -7.60 6.72 18.99
CA ARG A 335 -6.65 7.80 18.77
C ARG A 335 -6.77 8.44 17.39
N THR A 336 -7.68 7.99 16.53
CA THR A 336 -7.87 8.47 15.16
C THR A 336 -7.92 10.00 15.08
N GLN A 337 -8.68 10.65 15.98
CA GLN A 337 -8.83 12.10 15.99
C GLN A 337 -7.52 12.85 16.31
N THR A 338 -6.61 12.25 17.07
CA THR A 338 -5.28 12.81 17.37
C THR A 338 -4.45 12.99 16.09
N TYR A 339 -4.66 12.14 15.09
CA TYR A 339 -3.88 12.12 13.86
C TYR A 339 -4.60 12.78 12.68
N GLN A 340 -5.66 13.56 12.91
CA GLN A 340 -6.50 14.08 11.82
C GLN A 340 -5.70 14.90 10.78
N SER A 341 -4.68 15.66 11.17
CA SER A 341 -3.81 16.37 10.23
C SER A 341 -3.06 15.40 9.32
N LEU A 342 -2.40 14.40 9.91
CA LEU A 342 -1.70 13.34 9.20
C LEU A 342 -2.63 12.56 8.25
N LEU A 343 -3.86 12.26 8.68
CA LEU A 343 -4.82 11.54 7.84
C LEU A 343 -5.30 12.35 6.63
N ARG A 344 -5.25 13.69 6.69
CA ARG A 344 -5.52 14.55 5.53
C ARG A 344 -4.38 14.54 4.51
N GLU A 345 -3.16 14.25 4.94
CA GLU A 345 -1.98 14.21 4.06
C GLU A 345 -1.82 12.87 3.31
N GLU A 346 -2.52 11.81 3.74
CA GLU A 346 -2.46 10.48 3.13
C GLU A 346 -2.76 10.55 1.62
N GLN A 347 -1.86 10.02 0.79
CA GLN A 347 -1.89 10.36 -0.64
C GLN A 347 -2.99 9.66 -1.47
N THR A 348 -3.65 8.63 -0.96
CA THR A 348 -4.71 7.93 -1.73
C THR A 348 -6.10 8.51 -1.47
N GLN A 349 -6.37 8.94 -0.24
CA GLN A 349 -7.65 9.38 0.31
C GLN A 349 -8.81 8.38 0.09
N MET A 350 -8.48 7.13 -0.25
CA MET A 350 -9.46 6.08 -0.59
C MET A 350 -9.95 5.31 0.63
N TYR A 351 -9.31 5.48 1.79
CA TYR A 351 -9.54 4.67 2.97
C TYR A 351 -9.95 5.53 4.16
N PHE A 352 -10.86 5.00 4.97
CA PHE A 352 -11.05 5.44 6.35
C PHE A 352 -9.96 4.78 7.18
N ILE A 353 -9.22 5.55 7.96
CA ILE A 353 -8.10 5.04 8.75
C ILE A 353 -8.45 5.17 10.22
N ASP A 354 -8.34 4.05 10.93
CA ASP A 354 -8.64 3.97 12.35
C ASP A 354 -7.38 3.58 13.13
N ILE A 355 -7.13 4.29 14.22
CA ILE A 355 -5.97 4.11 15.09
C ILE A 355 -6.45 3.89 16.50
N TYR A 356 -6.10 2.76 17.08
CA TYR A 356 -6.45 2.38 18.45
C TYR A 356 -5.18 2.11 19.26
N LYS A 357 -5.20 2.52 20.53
CA LYS A 357 -4.15 2.20 21.49
C LYS A 357 -4.70 1.27 22.56
N ARG A 358 -4.04 0.14 22.81
CA ARG A 358 -4.42 -0.76 23.90
C ARG A 358 -4.19 -0.05 25.24
N LEU A 359 -5.16 -0.15 26.14
CA LEU A 359 -5.02 0.35 27.51
C LEU A 359 -4.09 -0.55 28.31
N GLY A 360 -3.28 0.04 29.19
CA GLY A 360 -2.53 -0.71 30.20
C GLY A 360 -3.49 -1.41 31.16
N SER A 361 -3.03 -2.49 31.77
CA SER A 361 -3.82 -3.26 32.74
C SER A 361 -4.03 -2.49 34.04
#